data_AF-A0A8T5K2Q3-F1
#
_entry.id   AF-A0A8T5K2Q3-F1
#
_cell.length_a   1.000
_cell.length_b   1.000
_cell.length_c   1.000
_cell.angle_alpha   90.00
_cell.angle_beta   90.00
_cell.angle_gamma   90.00
#
_symmetry.space_group_name_H-M   'P 1'
#
loop_
_entity.id
_entity.type
_entity.pdbx_description
1 polymer ?
#
loop_
_entity_poly.entity_id
_entity_poly.type
_entity_poly.pdbx_seq_one_letter_code
_entity_poly.pdbx_strand_id
1 'polypeptide(L)'
;MKLRFSPRFYGGIGLLFFSFLIGKGSQLVFFLYLDDIVIRWIAIATYVLSWIPFFLGIWWIGQEYAEAVRKYFSYKFYTSSLRKGTRKVVTKTKQVGGRVKNKVKEKRLQHKVNRANKKSAKRR
;
A
#
# COMPACT_ATOMS: atom_id res chain seq x y z
N MET A 1 6.29 -6.01 12.64
CA MET A 1 5.22 -6.89 12.13
C MET A 1 5.92 -8.11 11.52
N LYS A 2 5.85 -9.30 12.12
CA LYS A 2 6.43 -10.52 11.52
C LYS A 2 5.52 -10.94 10.35
N LEU A 3 5.99 -10.76 9.12
CA LEU A 3 5.33 -11.30 7.92
C LEU A 3 5.46 -12.83 7.98
N ARG A 4 4.45 -13.50 8.54
CA ARG A 4 4.33 -14.95 8.41
C ARG A 4 3.82 -15.24 7.00
N PHE A 5 4.74 -15.53 6.09
CA PHE A 5 4.40 -16.04 4.76
C PHE A 5 3.68 -17.39 4.92
N SER A 6 2.61 -17.61 4.17
CA SER A 6 1.84 -18.83 4.33
C SER A 6 2.60 -20.04 3.75
N PRO A 7 2.32 -21.27 4.21
CA PRO A 7 2.91 -22.48 3.63
C PRO A 7 2.69 -22.59 2.11
N ARG A 8 1.65 -21.95 1.57
CA ARG A 8 1.37 -21.91 0.12
C ARG A 8 2.38 -21.07 -0.65
N PHE A 9 2.90 -20.00 -0.05
CA PHE A 9 3.98 -19.19 -0.62
C PHE A 9 5.28 -19.99 -0.76
N TYR A 10 5.69 -20.67 0.31
CA TYR A 10 6.87 -21.53 0.28
C TYR A 10 6.69 -22.72 -0.67
N GLY A 11 5.49 -23.30 -0.74
CA GLY A 11 5.14 -24.31 -1.72
C GLY A 11 5.25 -23.80 -3.16
N GLY A 12 4.76 -22.60 -3.44
CA GLY A 12 4.89 -21.94 -4.74
C GLY A 12 6.35 -21.67 -5.14
N ILE A 13 7.19 -21.24 -4.18
CA ILE A 13 8.63 -21.05 -4.42
C ILE A 13 9.31 -22.38 -4.70
N GLY A 14 8.98 -23.42 -3.94
CA GLY A 14 9.47 -24.78 -4.18
C GLY A 14 9.09 -25.31 -5.57
N LEU A 15 7.84 -25.11 -5.98
CA LEU A 15 7.34 -25.45 -7.32
C LEU A 15 8.10 -24.71 -8.42
N LEU A 16 8.36 -23.41 -8.24
CA LEU A 16 9.16 -22.61 -9.18
C LEU A 16 10.59 -23.14 -9.30
N PHE A 17 11.23 -23.43 -8.16
CA PHE A 17 12.60 -23.90 -8.14
C PHE A 17 12.71 -25.28 -8.78
N PHE A 18 11.79 -26.18 -8.45
CA PHE A 18 11.72 -27.53 -9.00
C PHE A 18 11.44 -27.53 -10.51
N SER A 19 10.49 -26.71 -10.95
CA SER A 19 10.22 -26.49 -12.38
C SER A 19 11.46 -25.99 -13.12
N PHE A 20 12.18 -25.04 -12.55
CA PHE A 20 13.39 -24.50 -13.15
C PHE A 20 14.51 -25.55 -13.26
N LEU A 21 14.68 -26.37 -12.21
CA LEU A 21 15.60 -27.51 -12.21
C LEU A 21 15.27 -28.52 -13.32
N ILE A 22 14.00 -28.90 -13.47
CA ILE A 22 13.57 -29.81 -14.54
C ILE A 22 13.74 -29.18 -15.92
N GLY A 23 13.40 -27.89 -16.07
CA GLY A 23 13.57 -27.16 -17.33
C GLY A 23 15.03 -27.08 -17.76
N LYS A 24 15.94 -26.80 -16.82
CA LYS A 24 17.39 -26.79 -17.11
C LYS A 24 17.97 -28.19 -17.32
N GLY A 25 17.50 -29.17 -16.55
CA GLY A 25 17.90 -30.56 -16.72
C GLY A 25 17.50 -31.12 -18.08
N SER A 26 16.27 -30.86 -18.52
CA SER A 26 15.80 -31.27 -19.85
C SER A 26 16.57 -30.59 -20.99
N GLN A 27 16.95 -29.31 -20.84
CA GLN A 27 17.85 -28.65 -21.78
C GLN A 27 19.23 -29.33 -21.84
N LEU A 28 19.82 -29.69 -20.70
CA LEU A 28 21.11 -30.41 -20.66
C LEU A 28 21.01 -31.77 -21.36
N VAL A 29 19.96 -32.55 -21.07
CA VAL A 29 19.72 -33.85 -21.71
C VAL A 29 19.53 -33.69 -23.22
N PHE A 30 18.82 -32.65 -23.65
CA PHE A 30 18.64 -32.36 -25.07
C PHE A 30 19.97 -32.09 -25.79
N PHE A 31 20.90 -31.35 -25.16
CA PHE A 31 22.22 -31.08 -25.73
C PHE A 31 23.16 -32.29 -25.70
N LEU A 32 23.05 -33.15 -24.68
CA LEU A 32 23.89 -34.34 -24.54
C LEU A 32 23.48 -35.46 -25.51
N TYR A 33 22.19 -35.58 -25.83
CA TYR A 33 21.65 -36.66 -26.67
C TYR A 33 21.06 -36.10 -27.97
N LEU A 34 21.88 -35.35 -28.73
CA LEU A 34 21.46 -34.74 -29.99
C LEU A 34 21.18 -35.77 -31.11
N ASP A 35 21.92 -36.88 -31.10
CA ASP A 35 21.84 -37.92 -32.14
C ASP A 35 20.64 -38.86 -31.97
N ASP A 36 20.10 -38.98 -30.76
CA ASP A 36 19.02 -39.93 -30.46
C ASP A 36 17.64 -39.23 -30.48
N ILE A 37 16.89 -39.48 -31.56
CA ILE A 37 15.63 -38.78 -31.82
C ILE A 37 14.57 -39.05 -30.75
N VAL A 38 14.56 -40.24 -30.16
CA VAL A 38 13.56 -40.64 -29.15
C VAL A 38 13.80 -39.86 -27.85
N ILE A 39 15.05 -39.83 -27.39
CA ILE A 39 15.45 -39.09 -26.17
C ILE A 39 15.17 -37.60 -26.35
N ARG A 40 15.40 -37.06 -27.55
CA ARG A 40 15.16 -35.66 -27.85
C ARG A 40 13.68 -35.27 -27.72
N TRP A 41 12.77 -36.09 -28.24
CA TRP A 41 11.32 -35.86 -28.10
C TRP A 41 10.86 -35.97 -26.64
N ILE A 42 11.41 -36.92 -25.88
CA ILE A 42 11.14 -37.06 -24.43
C ILE A 42 11.63 -35.82 -23.67
N ALA A 43 12.83 -35.31 -23.99
CA ALA A 43 13.37 -34.10 -23.38
C ALA A 43 12.49 -32.88 -23.66
N ILE A 44 12.02 -32.71 -24.90
CA ILE A 44 11.08 -31.64 -25.28
C ILE A 44 9.76 -31.78 -24.49
N ALA A 45 9.18 -32.98 -24.44
CA ALA A 45 7.92 -33.21 -23.73
C ALA A 45 8.06 -32.88 -22.23
N THR A 46 9.18 -33.31 -21.62
CA THR A 46 9.48 -33.04 -20.21
C THR A 46 9.69 -31.55 -19.96
N TYR A 47 10.35 -30.85 -20.89
CA TYR A 47 10.52 -29.40 -20.84
C TYR A 47 9.16 -28.67 -20.88
N VAL A 48 8.27 -29.05 -21.79
CA VAL A 48 6.92 -28.46 -21.88
C VAL A 48 6.10 -28.75 -20.63
N LEU A 49 6.17 -29.97 -20.10
CA LEU A 49 5.49 -30.33 -18.84
C LEU A 49 6.00 -29.54 -17.64
N SER A 50 7.29 -29.16 -17.62
CA SER A 50 7.88 -28.35 -16.56
C SER A 50 7.25 -26.94 -16.46
N TRP A 51 6.58 -26.46 -17.51
CA TRP A 51 5.93 -25.16 -17.51
C TRP A 51 4.65 -25.13 -16.66
N ILE A 52 3.95 -26.25 -16.53
CA ILE A 52 2.73 -26.32 -15.72
C ILE A 52 3.01 -25.91 -14.26
N PRO A 53 3.96 -26.54 -13.54
CA PRO A 53 4.31 -26.11 -12.19
C PRO A 53 4.94 -24.73 -12.13
N PHE A 54 5.59 -24.26 -13.21
CA PHE A 54 6.12 -22.89 -13.30
C PHE A 54 4.99 -21.86 -13.17
N PHE A 55 3.98 -21.96 -14.02
CA PHE A 55 2.83 -21.04 -14.01
C PHE A 55 2.03 -21.16 -12.72
N LEU A 56 1.84 -22.39 -12.21
CA LEU A 56 1.16 -22.59 -10.93
C LEU A 56 1.89 -21.93 -9.77
N GLY A 57 3.22 -22.08 -9.71
CA GLY A 57 4.06 -21.47 -8.69
C GLY A 57 4.02 -19.94 -8.74
N ILE A 58 4.16 -19.36 -9.94
CA ILE A 58 4.02 -17.91 -10.15
C ILE A 58 2.64 -17.43 -9.73
N TRP A 59 1.58 -18.18 -10.05
CA TRP A 59 0.23 -17.75 -9.73
C TRP A 59 -0.02 -17.71 -8.23
N TRP A 60 0.39 -18.73 -7.49
CA TRP A 60 0.27 -18.77 -6.03
C TRP A 60 1.10 -17.68 -5.34
N ILE A 61 2.35 -17.49 -5.76
CA ILE A 61 3.21 -16.43 -5.23
C ILE A 61 2.63 -15.05 -5.55
N GLY A 62 2.15 -14.86 -6.78
CA GLY A 62 1.61 -13.60 -7.28
C GLY A 62 0.37 -13.16 -6.49
N GLN A 63 -0.51 -14.10 -6.11
CA GLN A 63 -1.68 -13.79 -5.28
C GLN A 63 -1.27 -13.28 -3.88
N GLU A 64 -0.36 -13.97 -3.19
CA GLU A 64 0.11 -13.52 -1.87
C GLU A 64 0.87 -12.19 -1.97
N TYR A 65 1.68 -12.01 -3.01
CA TYR A 65 2.40 -10.75 -3.24
C TYR A 65 1.43 -9.60 -3.51
N ALA A 66 0.42 -9.80 -4.36
CA ALA A 66 -0.59 -8.79 -4.65
C ALA A 66 -1.36 -8.39 -3.39
N GLU A 67 -1.67 -9.34 -2.51
CA GLU A 67 -2.35 -9.07 -1.24
C GLU A 67 -1.47 -8.28 -0.27
N ALA A 68 -0.19 -8.65 -0.14
CA ALA A 68 0.79 -7.92 0.66
C ALA A 68 0.98 -6.47 0.15
N VAL A 69 1.09 -6.31 -1.16
CA VAL A 69 1.20 -5.00 -1.83
C VAL A 69 -0.07 -4.18 -1.59
N ARG A 70 -1.26 -4.76 -1.77
CA ARG A 70 -2.53 -4.09 -1.52
C ARG A 70 -2.68 -3.65 -0.07
N LYS A 71 -2.21 -4.45 0.88
CA LYS A 71 -2.20 -4.12 2.31
C LYS A 71 -1.26 -2.95 2.60
N TYR A 72 -0.07 -2.94 1.98
CA TYR A 72 0.88 -1.85 2.11
C TYR A 72 0.35 -0.53 1.52
N PHE A 73 -0.24 -0.59 0.33
CA PHE A 73 -0.86 0.58 -0.29
C PHE A 73 -2.05 1.09 0.53
N SER A 74 -2.97 0.21 0.92
CA SER A 74 -4.13 0.59 1.75
C SER A 74 -3.69 1.28 3.05
N TYR A 75 -2.64 0.76 3.71
CA TYR A 75 -2.12 1.36 4.93
C TYR A 75 -1.49 2.74 4.70
N LYS A 76 -0.71 2.91 3.62
CA LYS A 76 -0.13 4.20 3.22
C LYS A 76 -1.21 5.22 2.82
N PHE A 77 -2.27 4.77 2.16
CA PHE A 77 -3.42 5.62 1.83
C PHE A 77 -4.25 5.99 3.06
N TYR A 78 -4.42 5.09 4.03
CA TYR A 78 -5.14 5.35 5.26
C TYR A 78 -4.41 6.36 6.18
N THR A 79 -3.10 6.20 6.35
CA THR A 79 -2.30 7.16 7.14
C THR A 79 -2.22 8.54 6.47
N SER A 80 -2.11 8.58 5.13
CA SER A 80 -2.09 9.86 4.41
C SER A 80 -3.46 10.56 4.40
N SER A 81 -4.58 9.83 4.33
CA SER A 81 -5.92 10.41 4.41
C SER A 81 -6.23 10.95 5.81
N LEU A 82 -5.89 10.21 6.86
CA LEU A 82 -6.01 10.67 8.24
C LEU A 82 -5.20 11.95 8.48
N ARG A 83 -3.92 11.98 8.05
CA ARG A 83 -3.06 13.16 8.20
C ARG A 83 -3.64 14.40 7.50
N LYS A 84 -4.27 14.23 6.33
CA LYS A 84 -4.97 15.32 5.61
C LYS A 84 -6.23 15.77 6.36
N GLY A 85 -7.02 14.83 6.87
CA GLY A 85 -8.22 15.10 7.68
C GLY A 85 -7.88 15.89 8.95
N THR A 86 -6.91 15.41 9.73
CA THR A 86 -6.46 16.07 10.97
C THR A 86 -5.93 17.48 10.70
N ARG A 87 -5.11 17.66 9.64
CA ARG A 87 -4.58 18.99 9.27
C ARG A 87 -5.70 19.96 8.90
N LYS A 88 -6.75 19.49 8.20
CA LYS A 88 -7.92 20.30 7.81
C LYS A 88 -8.78 20.70 9.00
N VAL A 89 -8.96 19.81 9.97
CA VAL A 89 -9.69 20.12 11.21
C VAL A 89 -8.90 21.13 12.03
N VAL A 90 -7.60 20.91 12.24
CA VAL A 90 -6.73 21.82 13.01
C VAL A 90 -6.71 23.23 12.41
N THR A 91 -6.60 23.36 11.08
CA THR A 91 -6.64 24.69 10.43
C THR A 91 -8.00 25.36 10.55
N LYS A 92 -9.10 24.63 10.39
CA LYS A 92 -10.44 25.18 10.63
C LYS A 92 -10.62 25.65 12.07
N THR A 93 -10.21 24.86 13.06
CA THR A 93 -10.31 25.23 14.49
C THR A 93 -9.50 26.49 14.79
N LYS A 94 -8.28 26.61 14.23
CA LYS A 94 -7.44 27.80 14.38
C LYS A 94 -8.10 29.05 13.77
N GLN A 95 -8.73 28.93 12.59
CA GLN A 95 -9.46 30.03 11.96
C GLN A 95 -10.71 30.44 12.76
N VAL A 96 -11.49 29.48 13.26
CA VAL A 96 -12.68 29.77 14.08
C VAL A 96 -12.27 30.43 15.39
N GLY A 97 -11.23 29.92 16.07
CA GLY A 97 -10.67 30.53 17.27
C GLY A 97 -10.21 31.98 17.06
N GLY A 98 -9.56 32.27 15.93
CA GLY A 98 -9.19 33.63 15.54
C GLY A 98 -10.40 34.55 15.37
N ARG A 99 -11.46 34.09 14.68
CA ARG A 99 -12.70 34.86 14.51
C ARG A 99 -13.40 35.14 15.84
N VAL A 100 -13.49 34.15 16.72
CA VAL A 100 -14.11 34.31 18.04
C VAL A 100 -13.31 35.31 18.88
N LYS A 101 -11.98 35.21 18.90
CA LYS A 101 -11.10 36.15 19.60
C LYS A 101 -11.28 37.59 19.11
N ASN A 102 -11.39 37.78 17.79
CA ASN A 102 -11.64 39.10 17.19
C ASN A 102 -13.02 39.63 17.58
N LYS A 103 -14.09 38.83 17.47
CA LYS A 103 -15.45 39.22 17.90
C LYS A 103 -15.50 39.61 19.38
N VAL A 104 -14.79 38.90 20.25
CA VAL A 104 -14.72 39.23 21.69
C VAL A 104 -13.99 40.56 21.90
N LYS A 105 -12.90 40.81 21.18
CA LYS A 105 -12.15 42.07 21.26
C LYS A 105 -13.00 43.25 20.80
N GLU A 106 -13.75 43.08 19.72
CA GLU A 106 -14.66 44.08 19.14
C GLU A 106 -15.83 44.40 20.07
N LYS A 107 -16.48 43.38 20.66
CA LYS A 107 -17.52 43.58 21.69
C LYS A 107 -17.00 44.30 22.93
N ARG A 108 -15.77 44.01 23.38
CA ARG A 108 -15.13 44.72 24.50
C ARG A 108 -14.88 46.19 24.18
N LEU A 109 -14.45 46.49 22.95
CA LEU A 109 -14.29 47.86 22.46
C LEU A 109 -15.62 48.62 22.43
N GLN A 110 -16.67 48.03 21.84
CA GLN A 110 -18.01 48.61 21.84
C GLN A 110 -18.54 48.87 23.26
N HIS A 111 -18.34 47.94 24.19
CA HIS A 111 -18.72 48.15 25.59
C HIS A 111 -17.97 49.30 26.26
N LYS A 112 -16.68 49.47 25.97
CA LYS A 112 -15.89 50.62 26.48
C LYS A 112 -16.43 51.94 25.91
N VAL A 113 -16.71 52.00 24.61
CA VAL A 113 -17.27 53.19 23.95
C VAL A 113 -18.65 53.52 24.52
N ASN A 114 -19.54 52.54 24.65
CA ASN A 114 -20.88 52.74 25.22
C ASN A 114 -20.83 53.21 26.69
N ARG A 115 -19.87 52.71 27.48
CA ARG A 115 -19.64 53.19 28.85
C ARG A 115 -19.11 54.63 28.88
N ALA A 116 -18.24 55.01 27.95
CA ALA A 116 -17.75 56.38 27.83
C ALA A 116 -18.88 57.36 27.45
N ASN A 117 -19.70 56.99 26.45
CA ASN A 117 -20.87 57.79 26.04
C ASN A 117 -21.93 57.93 27.14
N LYS A 118 -22.20 56.88 27.92
CA LYS A 118 -23.08 57.00 29.10
C LYS A 118 -22.54 57.96 30.16
N LYS A 119 -21.21 58.01 30.36
CA LYS A 119 -20.60 58.92 31.33
C LYS A 119 -20.64 60.38 30.88
N SER A 120 -20.48 60.66 29.58
CA SER A 120 -20.60 62.01 29.03
C SER A 120 -22.04 62.51 29.01
N ALA A 121 -23.02 61.63 28.74
CA ALA A 121 -24.45 61.98 28.79
C ALA A 121 -24.96 62.31 30.21
N LYS A 122 -24.34 61.75 31.26
CA LYS A 122 -24.70 62.01 32.67
C LYS A 122 -24.07 63.30 33.24
N ARG A 123 -23.18 63.96 32.48
CA ARG A 123 -22.49 65.20 32.87
C ARG A 123 -23.09 66.46 32.20
N ARG A 124 -24.03 66.27 31.27
CA ARG A 124 -24.91 67.33 30.77
C ARG A 124 -26.21 67.28 31.55
#